data_AF-X1UMB3-F1
#
_entry.id   AF-X1UMB3-F1
#
_cell.length_a   1.000
_cell.length_b   1.000
_cell.length_c   1.000
_cell.angle_alpha   90.00
_cell.angle_beta   90.00
_cell.angle_gamma   90.00
#
_symmetry.space_group_name_H-M   'P 1'
#
loop_
_entity.id
_entity.type
_entity.pdbx_description
1 polymer ?
#
loop_
_entity_poly.entity_id
_entity_poly.type
_entity_poly.pdbx_seq_one_letter_code
_entity_poly.pdbx_strand_id
1 'polypeptide(L)'
;LPANKITKELRKKAKAVNFGLIYGMGARKLMEYAKEKYEVYMTLDEATTWRKAFFTRYPRLLEWHRKQIREVHEKHQVSSLIGRIRHLNNILSSDPQIAAEAERQAINSPDQGLASDITLLSAIEVDKILPPSEGKLAGLVHDQTLYIIRE
;
A
#
# COMPACT_ATOMS: atom_id res chain seq x y z
N LEU A 1 -23.34 8.47 2.25
CA LEU A 1 -23.67 9.69 1.48
C LEU A 1 -23.72 9.33 0.00
N PRO A 2 -24.71 9.79 -0.77
CA PRO A 2 -24.70 9.65 -2.23
C PRO A 2 -23.49 10.40 -2.83
N ALA A 3 -23.02 9.98 -4.01
CA ALA A 3 -21.76 10.43 -4.61
C ALA A 3 -21.68 11.96 -4.79
N ASN A 4 -22.80 12.60 -5.14
CA ASN A 4 -22.91 14.05 -5.31
C ASN A 4 -22.78 14.86 -4.01
N LYS A 5 -22.92 14.22 -2.84
CA LYS A 5 -22.72 14.85 -1.52
C LYS A 5 -21.31 14.65 -0.96
N ILE A 6 -20.43 13.97 -1.70
CA ILE A 6 -19.05 13.73 -1.27
C ILE A 6 -18.17 14.91 -1.68
N THR A 7 -17.77 15.71 -0.70
CA THR A 7 -16.86 16.85 -0.91
C THR A 7 -15.40 16.41 -1.07
N LYS A 8 -14.55 17.30 -1.60
CA LYS A 8 -13.10 17.07 -1.68
C LYS A 8 -12.48 16.82 -0.30
N GLU A 9 -12.91 17.58 0.71
CA GLU A 9 -12.45 17.41 2.10
C GLU A 9 -12.83 16.04 2.68
N LEU A 10 -14.05 15.57 2.44
CA LEU A 10 -14.46 14.23 2.85
C LEU A 10 -13.60 13.14 2.18
N ARG A 11 -13.27 13.30 0.89
CA ARG A 11 -12.35 12.38 0.20
C ARG A 11 -10.94 12.44 0.79
N LYS A 12 -10.45 13.64 1.12
CA LYS A 12 -9.13 13.85 1.73
C LYS A 12 -9.03 13.12 3.07
N LYS A 13 -10.04 13.30 3.95
CA LYS A 13 -10.15 12.57 5.22
C LYS A 13 -10.23 11.05 5.03
N ALA A 14 -11.05 10.59 4.09
CA ALA A 14 -11.16 9.16 3.79
C ALA A 14 -9.84 8.56 3.28
N LYS A 15 -9.10 9.28 2.43
CA LYS A 15 -7.77 8.87 1.95
C LYS A 15 -6.78 8.76 3.10
N ALA A 16 -6.73 9.76 3.99
CA ALA A 16 -5.85 9.75 5.15
C ALA A 16 -6.08 8.52 6.03
N VAL A 17 -7.35 8.20 6.32
CA VAL A 17 -7.72 7.01 7.09
C VAL A 17 -7.37 5.72 6.34
N ASN A 18 -7.72 5.63 5.05
CA ASN A 18 -7.49 4.43 4.26
C ASN A 18 -6.00 4.10 4.11
N PHE A 19 -5.20 5.04 3.61
CA PHE A 19 -3.76 4.81 3.39
C PHE A 19 -2.96 4.75 4.68
N GLY A 20 -3.42 5.43 5.74
CA GLY A 20 -2.83 5.27 7.06
C GLY A 20 -3.04 3.85 7.59
N LEU A 21 -4.25 3.30 7.49
CA LEU A 21 -4.61 2.08 8.20
C LEU A 21 -4.45 0.77 7.40
N ILE A 22 -4.41 0.82 6.07
CA ILE A 22 -4.35 -0.40 5.24
C ILE A 22 -3.15 -1.31 5.59
N TYR A 23 -2.04 -0.72 6.06
CA TYR A 23 -0.83 -1.42 6.51
C TYR A 23 -0.64 -1.43 8.04
N GLY A 24 -1.69 -1.18 8.82
CA GLY A 24 -1.68 -1.46 10.27
C GLY A 24 -1.18 -0.32 11.17
N MET A 25 -1.10 0.93 10.68
CA MET A 25 -0.62 2.06 11.47
C MET A 25 -1.38 2.23 12.80
N GLY A 26 -0.64 2.58 13.86
CA GLY A 26 -1.21 2.90 15.17
C GLY A 26 -1.94 4.26 15.18
N ALA A 27 -2.80 4.49 16.17
CA ALA A 27 -3.63 5.70 16.24
C ALA A 27 -2.81 7.01 16.30
N ARG A 28 -1.75 7.05 17.12
CA ARG A 28 -0.85 8.23 17.18
C ARG A 28 -0.20 8.51 15.84
N LYS A 29 0.30 7.46 15.17
CA LYS A 29 0.95 7.61 13.87
C LYS A 29 -0.04 7.98 12.76
N LEU A 30 -1.27 7.48 12.83
CA LEU A 30 -2.37 7.89 11.94
C LEU A 30 -2.64 9.39 12.05
N MET A 31 -2.70 9.91 13.27
CA MET A 31 -2.91 11.33 13.54
C MET A 31 -1.79 12.19 12.91
N GLU A 32 -0.52 11.83 13.14
CA GLU A 32 0.63 12.50 12.54
C GLU A 32 0.59 12.44 11.01
N TYR A 33 0.41 11.24 10.45
CA TYR A 33 0.35 11.00 9.01
C TYR A 33 -0.77 11.79 8.33
N ALA A 34 -1.96 11.81 8.92
CA ALA A 34 -3.12 12.52 8.39
C ALA A 34 -2.88 14.04 8.37
N LYS A 35 -2.22 14.58 9.41
CA LYS A 35 -1.82 15.99 9.45
C LYS A 35 -0.77 16.29 8.39
N GLU A 36 0.30 15.52 8.32
CA GLU A 36 1.46 15.80 7.45
C GLU A 36 1.16 15.58 5.96
N LYS A 37 0.41 14.53 5.60
CA LYS A 37 0.19 14.15 4.20
C LYS A 37 -1.12 14.69 3.63
N TYR A 38 -2.09 14.98 4.48
CA TYR A 38 -3.42 15.36 4.06
C TYR A 38 -3.95 16.61 4.76
N GLU A 39 -3.19 17.27 5.64
CA GLU A 39 -3.64 18.43 6.43
C GLU A 39 -4.97 18.14 7.17
N VAL A 40 -5.19 16.89 7.54
CA VAL A 40 -6.36 16.43 8.28
C VAL A 40 -5.98 16.38 9.74
N TYR A 41 -6.53 17.31 10.51
CA TYR A 41 -6.35 17.37 11.95
C TYR A 41 -7.36 16.47 12.64
N MET A 42 -6.88 15.67 13.57
CA MET A 42 -7.70 14.82 14.44
C MET A 42 -7.04 14.72 15.81
N THR A 43 -7.84 14.48 16.83
CA THR A 43 -7.36 14.14 18.17
C THR A 43 -6.92 12.66 18.21
N LEU A 44 -6.17 12.28 19.26
CA LEU A 44 -5.80 10.88 19.47
C LEU A 44 -7.03 9.97 19.68
N ASP A 45 -8.06 10.48 20.33
CA ASP A 45 -9.32 9.75 20.56
C ASP A 45 -10.07 9.50 19.23
N GLU A 46 -10.18 10.53 18.39
CA GLU A 46 -10.74 10.38 17.05
C GLU A 46 -9.94 9.38 16.21
N ALA A 47 -8.60 9.46 16.21
CA ALA A 47 -7.75 8.53 15.49
C ALA A 47 -7.93 7.08 15.98
N THR A 48 -8.10 6.89 17.30
CA THR A 48 -8.38 5.58 17.92
C THR A 48 -9.73 5.04 17.49
N THR A 49 -10.75 5.90 17.49
CA THR A 49 -12.10 5.57 17.04
C THR A 49 -12.11 5.18 15.56
N TRP A 50 -11.45 5.96 14.70
CA TRP A 50 -11.31 5.64 13.27
C TRP A 50 -10.60 4.31 13.04
N ARG A 51 -9.50 4.07 13.77
CA ARG A 51 -8.77 2.81 13.69
C ARG A 51 -9.63 1.61 14.07
N LYS A 52 -10.36 1.71 15.19
CA LYS A 52 -11.28 0.66 15.65
C LYS A 52 -12.36 0.40 14.60
N ALA A 53 -13.02 1.44 14.11
CA ALA A 53 -14.06 1.33 13.09
C ALA A 53 -13.54 0.69 11.79
N PHE A 54 -12.37 1.10 11.31
CA PHE A 54 -11.76 0.58 10.09
C PHE A 54 -11.51 -0.93 10.17
N PHE A 55 -10.86 -1.42 11.22
CA PHE A 55 -10.58 -2.85 11.36
C PHE A 55 -11.81 -3.68 11.76
N THR A 56 -12.80 -3.05 12.39
CA THR A 56 -14.11 -3.69 12.60
C THR A 56 -14.82 -3.91 11.27
N ARG A 57 -14.71 -2.95 10.35
CA ARG A 57 -15.28 -3.05 8.99
C ARG A 57 -14.51 -4.03 8.11
N TYR A 58 -13.18 -4.10 8.26
CA TYR A 58 -12.28 -4.91 7.44
C TYR A 58 -11.43 -5.88 8.30
N PRO A 59 -12.06 -6.85 8.99
CA PRO A 59 -11.35 -7.73 9.94
C PRO A 59 -10.28 -8.61 9.27
N ARG A 60 -10.49 -8.98 8.00
CA ARG A 60 -9.55 -9.79 7.21
C ARG A 60 -8.20 -9.11 6.99
N LEU A 61 -8.11 -7.78 7.10
CA LEU A 61 -6.83 -7.08 7.04
C LEU A 61 -5.95 -7.46 8.23
N LEU A 62 -6.51 -7.58 9.44
CA LEU A 62 -5.75 -8.00 10.61
C LEU A 62 -5.31 -9.47 10.51
N GLU A 63 -6.12 -10.33 9.90
CA GLU A 63 -5.73 -11.71 9.61
C GLU A 63 -4.55 -11.76 8.64
N TRP A 64 -4.61 -10.95 7.57
CA TRP A 64 -3.51 -10.79 6.63
C TRP A 64 -2.24 -10.28 7.31
N HIS A 65 -2.34 -9.22 8.12
CA HIS A 65 -1.19 -8.65 8.85
C HIS A 65 -0.53 -9.72 9.74
N ARG A 66 -1.33 -10.44 10.53
CA ARG A 66 -0.82 -11.53 11.37
C ARG A 66 -0.17 -12.65 10.55
N LYS A 67 -0.73 -12.99 9.39
CA LYS A 67 -0.14 -13.98 8.49
C LYS A 67 1.25 -13.55 8.01
N GLN A 68 1.37 -12.32 7.50
CA GLN A 68 2.65 -11.81 6.97
C GLN A 68 3.70 -11.67 8.06
N ILE A 69 3.32 -11.22 9.26
CA ILE A 69 4.22 -11.14 10.42
C ILE A 69 4.76 -12.54 10.78
N ARG A 70 3.88 -13.55 10.91
CA ARG A 70 4.34 -14.92 11.17
C ARG A 70 5.29 -15.43 10.09
N GLU A 71 4.92 -15.22 8.83
CA GLU A 71 5.71 -15.70 7.70
C GLU A 71 7.12 -15.08 7.66
N VAL A 72 7.25 -13.77 7.93
CA VAL A 72 8.58 -13.14 7.98
C VAL A 72 9.40 -13.58 9.19
N HIS A 73 8.78 -13.83 10.35
CA HIS A 73 9.49 -14.37 11.51
C HIS A 73 9.96 -15.82 11.29
N GLU A 74 9.18 -16.63 10.59
CA GLU A 74 9.51 -18.05 10.33
C GLU A 74 10.53 -18.22 9.19
N LYS A 75 10.41 -17.42 8.13
CA LYS A 75 11.16 -17.62 6.88
C LYS A 75 12.12 -16.49 6.53
N HIS A 76 12.07 -15.38 7.27
CA HIS A 76 12.83 -14.15 6.98
C HIS A 76 12.57 -13.58 5.59
N GLN A 77 11.43 -13.93 5.00
CA GLN A 77 11.00 -13.47 3.68
C GLN A 77 9.48 -13.52 3.56
N VAL A 78 8.96 -12.75 2.61
CA VAL A 78 7.56 -12.82 2.17
C VAL A 78 7.49 -12.92 0.65
N SER A 79 6.38 -13.39 0.10
CA SER A 79 6.18 -13.50 -1.34
C SER A 79 4.88 -12.87 -1.81
N SER A 80 4.89 -12.26 -3.00
CA SER A 80 3.67 -11.85 -3.70
C SER A 80 2.84 -13.08 -4.13
N LEU A 81 1.59 -12.84 -4.56
CA LEU A 81 0.69 -13.91 -5.00
C LEU A 81 1.27 -14.75 -6.14
N ILE A 82 2.09 -14.14 -7.00
CA ILE A 82 2.71 -14.80 -8.16
C ILE A 82 4.14 -15.28 -7.87
N GLY A 83 4.56 -15.29 -6.60
CA GLY A 83 5.81 -15.91 -6.16
C GLY A 83 7.05 -15.01 -6.15
N ARG A 84 6.93 -13.69 -6.39
CA ARG A 84 8.07 -12.77 -6.21
C ARG A 84 8.44 -12.71 -4.73
N ILE A 85 9.68 -13.03 -4.39
CA ILE A 85 10.18 -13.07 -3.00
C ILE A 85 10.84 -11.76 -2.62
N ARG A 86 10.57 -11.27 -1.40
CA ARG A 86 11.35 -10.23 -0.72
C ARG A 86 11.96 -10.80 0.54
N HIS A 87 13.29 -10.80 0.61
CA HIS A 87 14.04 -11.14 1.82
C HIS A 87 14.05 -9.96 2.79
N LEU A 88 13.84 -10.23 4.07
CA LEU A 88 13.68 -9.26 5.15
C LEU A 88 14.49 -9.67 6.38
N ASN A 89 15.80 -9.88 6.20
CA ASN A 89 16.71 -10.33 7.26
C ASN A 89 16.76 -9.38 8.48
N ASN A 90 16.36 -8.11 8.31
CA ASN A 90 16.23 -7.14 9.39
C ASN A 90 15.24 -7.58 10.49
N ILE A 91 14.37 -8.56 10.23
CA ILE A 91 13.50 -9.16 11.25
C ILE A 91 14.29 -9.83 12.38
N LEU A 92 15.53 -10.26 12.10
CA LEU A 92 16.44 -10.88 13.08
C LEU A 92 17.15 -9.86 13.97
N SER A 93 16.96 -8.56 13.73
CA SER A 93 17.62 -7.51 14.50
C SER A 93 17.17 -7.53 15.95
N SER A 94 18.12 -7.40 16.88
CA SER A 94 17.83 -7.17 18.29
C SER A 94 17.27 -5.77 18.57
N ASP A 95 17.39 -4.84 17.63
CA ASP A 95 16.76 -3.52 17.70
C ASP A 95 15.25 -3.63 17.37
N PRO A 96 14.36 -3.37 18.34
CA PRO A 96 12.91 -3.48 18.13
C PRO A 96 12.37 -2.57 17.03
N GLN A 97 13.01 -1.41 16.79
CA GLN A 97 12.57 -0.47 15.75
C GLN A 97 12.86 -1.02 14.35
N ILE A 98 14.03 -1.66 14.18
CA ILE A 98 14.43 -2.30 12.91
C ILE A 98 13.54 -3.52 12.64
N ALA A 99 13.31 -4.37 13.65
CA ALA A 99 12.44 -5.53 13.52
C ALA A 99 10.98 -5.11 13.19
N ALA A 100 10.45 -4.09 13.87
CA ALA A 100 9.11 -3.58 13.60
C ALA A 100 8.99 -2.95 12.19
N GLU A 101 10.07 -2.36 11.65
CA GLU A 101 10.09 -1.91 10.25
C GLU A 101 10.08 -3.09 9.28
N ALA A 102 10.81 -4.16 9.57
CA ALA A 102 10.76 -5.39 8.77
C ALA A 102 9.35 -6.01 8.77
N GLU A 103 8.65 -6.02 9.91
CA GLU A 103 7.25 -6.47 9.98
C GLU A 103 6.32 -5.61 9.11
N ARG A 104 6.48 -4.27 9.14
CA ARG A 104 5.71 -3.38 8.26
C ARG A 104 5.99 -3.65 6.79
N GLN A 105 7.24 -3.90 6.43
CA GLN A 105 7.63 -4.26 5.08
C GLN A 105 7.08 -5.63 4.67
N ALA A 106 7.02 -6.60 5.58
CA ALA A 106 6.42 -7.90 5.33
C ALA A 106 4.94 -7.78 4.97
N ILE A 107 4.21 -6.88 5.65
CA ILE A 107 2.79 -6.64 5.40
C ILE A 107 2.54 -6.04 4.01
N ASN A 108 3.39 -5.09 3.58
CA ASN A 108 3.17 -4.25 2.39
C ASN A 108 3.85 -4.76 1.10
N SER A 109 4.80 -5.67 1.22
CA SER A 109 5.60 -6.08 0.06
C SER A 109 4.87 -7.03 -0.88
N PRO A 110 4.08 -8.01 -0.39
CA PRO A 110 3.36 -8.91 -1.28
C PRO A 110 2.34 -8.19 -2.17
N ASP A 111 1.61 -7.22 -1.63
CA ASP A 111 0.57 -6.50 -2.36
C ASP A 111 1.15 -5.41 -3.28
N GLN A 112 2.12 -4.63 -2.81
CA GLN A 112 2.80 -3.64 -3.69
C GLN A 112 3.65 -4.32 -4.77
N GLY A 113 4.27 -5.45 -4.43
CA GLY A 113 4.99 -6.27 -5.38
C GLY A 113 4.07 -6.76 -6.49
N LEU A 114 2.92 -7.35 -6.12
CA LEU A 114 1.92 -7.80 -7.08
C LEU A 114 1.36 -6.65 -7.93
N ALA A 115 1.08 -5.49 -7.34
CA ALA A 115 0.63 -4.33 -8.10
C ALA A 115 1.66 -3.89 -9.14
N SER A 116 2.94 -3.87 -8.76
CA SER A 116 4.05 -3.55 -9.67
C SER A 116 4.20 -4.61 -10.78
N ASP A 117 4.04 -5.90 -10.43
CA ASP A 117 4.03 -7.01 -11.38
C ASP A 117 2.92 -6.81 -12.42
N ILE A 118 1.70 -6.47 -11.99
CA ILE A 118 0.56 -6.24 -12.88
C ILE A 118 0.84 -5.07 -13.84
N THR A 119 1.38 -3.96 -13.35
CA THR A 119 1.72 -2.81 -14.21
C THR A 119 2.74 -3.18 -15.27
N LEU A 120 3.80 -3.91 -14.90
CA LEU A 120 4.81 -4.38 -15.85
C LEU A 120 4.23 -5.34 -16.89
N LEU A 121 3.41 -6.30 -16.45
CA LEU A 121 2.72 -7.22 -17.36
C LEU A 121 1.81 -6.46 -18.32
N SER A 122 1.08 -5.45 -17.86
CA SER A 122 0.23 -4.63 -18.71
C SER A 122 1.03 -3.87 -19.77
N ALA A 123 2.22 -3.36 -19.43
CA ALA A 123 3.09 -2.70 -20.38
C ALA A 123 3.60 -3.68 -21.45
N ILE A 124 3.94 -4.91 -21.05
CA ILE A 124 4.33 -5.97 -21.98
C ILE A 124 3.18 -6.34 -22.92
N GLU A 125 1.95 -6.45 -22.43
CA GLU A 125 0.80 -6.76 -23.28
C GLU A 125 0.50 -5.64 -24.29
N VAL A 126 0.66 -4.37 -23.89
CA VAL A 126 0.51 -3.25 -24.82
C VAL A 126 1.62 -3.25 -25.89
N ASP A 127 2.87 -3.54 -25.52
CA ASP A 127 4.00 -3.60 -26.45
C ASP A 127 3.80 -4.67 -27.54
N LYS A 128 3.08 -5.77 -27.25
CA LYS A 128 2.73 -6.79 -28.24
C LYS A 128 1.75 -6.31 -29.31
N ILE A 129 0.91 -5.32 -28.99
CA ILE A 129 -0.17 -4.86 -29.87
C ILE A 129 0.08 -3.47 -30.47
N LEU A 130 0.99 -2.70 -29.89
CA LEU A 130 1.37 -1.36 -30.35
C LEU A 130 2.63 -1.45 -31.23
N PRO A 131 2.53 -1.26 -32.56
CA PRO A 131 3.70 -1.32 -33.42
C PRO A 131 4.73 -0.24 -33.03
N PRO A 132 6.04 -0.55 -33.03
CA PRO A 132 7.08 0.44 -32.72
C PRO A 132 7.08 1.68 -33.63
N SER A 133 6.47 1.59 -34.81
CA SER A 133 6.28 2.70 -35.75
C SER A 133 5.13 3.65 -35.38
N GLU A 134 4.22 3.22 -34.51
CA GLU A 134 3.03 3.97 -34.08
C GLU A 134 3.16 4.49 -32.64
N GLY A 135 3.90 3.79 -31.79
CA GLY A 135 4.18 4.27 -30.45
C GLY A 135 5.20 3.44 -29.70
N LYS A 136 5.63 3.97 -28.57
CA LYS A 136 6.60 3.32 -27.68
C LYS A 136 6.34 3.66 -26.23
N LEU A 137 6.64 2.72 -25.33
CA LEU A 137 6.66 2.99 -23.90
C LEU A 137 7.75 4.03 -23.59
N ALA A 138 7.34 5.13 -22.97
CA ALA A 138 8.24 6.22 -22.56
C ALA A 138 8.63 6.11 -21.09
N GLY A 139 7.76 5.55 -20.25
CA GLY A 139 8.07 5.36 -18.84
C GLY A 139 6.92 4.75 -18.04
N LEU A 140 7.25 4.41 -16.79
CA LEU A 140 6.30 3.90 -15.79
C LEU A 140 6.27 4.88 -14.62
N VAL A 141 5.08 5.26 -14.17
CA VAL A 141 4.87 6.14 -13.01
C VAL A 141 3.88 5.46 -12.07
N HIS A 142 4.40 4.71 -11.10
CA HIS A 142 3.61 3.89 -10.17
C HIS A 142 2.63 2.96 -10.89
N ASP A 143 1.34 3.29 -10.90
CA ASP A 143 0.24 2.55 -11.52
C ASP A 143 -0.04 2.99 -12.96
N GLN A 144 0.79 3.87 -13.54
CA GLN A 144 0.60 4.44 -14.86
C GLN A 144 1.71 4.01 -15.83
N THR A 145 1.31 3.75 -17.07
CA THR A 145 2.18 3.50 -18.22
C THR A 145 2.10 4.68 -19.18
N LEU A 146 3.22 5.37 -19.43
CA LEU A 146 3.30 6.52 -20.32
C LEU A 146 3.81 6.09 -21.69
N TYR A 147 3.09 6.44 -22.75
CA TYR A 147 3.47 6.16 -24.14
C TYR A 147 3.69 7.45 -24.92
N ILE A 148 4.68 7.43 -25.81
CA ILE A 148 4.78 8.40 -26.91
C ILE A 148 4.10 7.76 -28.11
N ILE A 149 3.12 8.45 -28.68
CA ILE A 149 2.34 8.01 -29.84
C ILE A 149 2.67 8.93 -31.01
N ARG A 150 2.80 8.35 -32.20
CA ARG A 150 2.93 9.10 -33.46
C ARG A 150 1.65 9.87 -33.72
N GLU A 151 1.77 11.16 -34.07
CA GLU A 151 0.64 11.99 -34.50
C GLU A 151 -0.11 11.41 -35.71
#